data_AF-A0A1B8PW22-F1
#
_entry.id   AF-A0A1B8PW22-F1
#
_cell.length_a   1.000
_cell.length_b   1.000
_cell.length_c   1.000
_cell.angle_alpha   90.00
_cell.angle_beta   90.00
_cell.angle_gamma   90.00
#
_symmetry.space_group_name_H-M   'P 1'
#
loop_
_entity.id
_entity.type
_entity.pdbx_description
1 polymer ?
#
loop_
_entity_poly.entity_id
_entity_poly.type
_entity_poly.pdbx_seq_one_letter_code
_entity_poly.pdbx_strand_id
1 'polypeptide(L)'
;MRAIIADEPDLANHQDSLHTALAQLKYGEFARTTIISQSAQMRQKANLSQHQLAKALGVSVHTLKSWEQGQRNPSGSARVLLDLLAKRPELIGKLTT
;
A
#
# COMPACT_ATOMS: atom_id res chain seq x y z
N MET A 1 36.40 -0.26 40.39
CA MET A 1 35.73 0.42 39.26
C MET A 1 35.44 -0.62 38.18
N ARG A 2 34.17 -1.01 37.98
CA ARG A 2 33.74 -1.94 36.90
C ARG A 2 33.16 -1.09 35.77
N ALA A 3 33.76 -1.16 34.60
CA ALA A 3 33.34 -0.43 33.42
C ALA A 3 32.03 -1.01 32.87
N ILE A 4 31.01 -0.15 32.85
CA ILE A 4 29.96 0.04 31.84
C ILE A 4 30.09 -0.89 30.61
N ILE A 5 29.45 -2.05 30.65
CA ILE A 5 28.89 -2.74 29.46
C ILE A 5 27.57 -3.35 29.92
N ALA A 6 26.58 -2.48 30.15
CA ALA A 6 25.17 -2.83 30.06
C ALA A 6 24.74 -2.40 28.65
N ASP A 7 25.31 -3.06 27.64
CA ASP A 7 25.12 -2.68 26.24
C ASP A 7 23.79 -3.26 25.75
N GLU A 8 22.81 -2.36 25.60
CA GLU A 8 21.61 -2.46 24.77
C GLU A 8 20.78 -3.77 24.80
N PRO A 9 20.04 -4.08 25.89
CA PRO A 9 19.08 -5.21 25.90
C PRO A 9 17.98 -5.09 24.84
N ASP A 10 17.82 -3.90 24.25
CA ASP A 10 16.85 -3.63 23.20
C ASP A 10 17.17 -4.43 21.93
N LEU A 11 18.45 -4.64 21.59
CA LEU A 11 18.83 -5.28 20.33
C LEU A 11 18.48 -6.77 20.27
N ALA A 12 18.47 -7.46 21.42
CA ALA A 12 18.04 -8.85 21.54
C ALA A 12 16.53 -9.00 21.33
N ASN A 13 15.73 -8.09 21.90
CA ASN A 13 14.28 -8.06 21.72
C ASN A 13 13.86 -7.85 20.25
N HIS A 14 14.66 -7.14 19.46
CA HIS A 14 14.39 -6.94 18.03
C HIS A 14 14.57 -8.22 17.21
N GLN A 15 15.56 -9.07 17.53
CA GLN A 15 15.77 -10.34 16.81
C GLN A 15 14.69 -11.39 17.12
N ASP A 16 14.28 -11.49 18.39
CA ASP A 16 13.23 -12.42 18.82
C ASP A 16 11.85 -12.03 18.28
N SER A 17 11.56 -10.72 18.21
CA SER A 17 10.31 -10.23 17.63
C SER A 17 10.21 -10.48 16.12
N LEU A 18 11.33 -10.42 15.36
CA LEU A 18 11.33 -10.75 13.93
C LEU A 18 11.13 -12.26 13.68
N HIS A 19 11.79 -13.14 14.45
CA HIS A 19 11.59 -14.58 14.32
C HIS A 19 10.13 -14.97 14.62
N THR A 20 9.56 -14.37 15.65
CA THR A 20 8.16 -14.57 16.02
C THR A 20 7.22 -14.11 14.91
N ALA A 21 7.44 -12.92 14.34
CA ALA A 21 6.64 -12.41 13.23
C ALA A 21 6.74 -13.29 11.97
N LEU A 22 7.93 -13.80 11.63
CA LEU A 22 8.11 -14.72 10.50
C LEU A 22 7.42 -16.08 10.72
N ALA A 23 7.46 -16.61 11.95
CA ALA A 23 6.76 -17.84 12.30
C ALA A 23 5.23 -17.66 12.18
N GLN A 24 4.69 -16.58 12.74
CA GLN A 24 3.27 -16.21 12.60
C GLN A 24 2.84 -16.13 11.14
N LEU A 25 3.64 -15.49 10.27
CA LEU A 25 3.37 -15.42 8.83
C LEU A 25 3.36 -16.80 8.15
N LYS A 26 4.30 -17.70 8.50
CA LYS A 26 4.33 -19.07 7.95
C LYS A 26 3.08 -19.88 8.32
N TYR A 27 2.51 -19.63 9.49
CA TYR A 27 1.28 -20.28 9.96
C TYR A 27 0.00 -19.51 9.58
N GLY A 28 0.10 -18.45 8.79
CA GLY A 28 -1.05 -17.67 8.32
C GLY A 28 -1.68 -16.76 9.37
N GLU A 29 -0.99 -16.52 10.50
CA GLU A 29 -1.42 -15.54 11.49
C GLU A 29 -1.00 -14.14 11.05
N PHE A 30 -1.93 -13.46 10.36
CA PHE A 30 -1.76 -12.07 9.95
C PHE A 30 -2.40 -11.14 10.99
N ALA A 31 -1.60 -10.24 11.57
CA ALA A 31 -2.07 -9.28 12.57
C ALA A 31 -3.23 -8.38 12.07
N ARG A 32 -3.30 -8.09 10.76
CA ARG A 32 -4.38 -7.29 10.16
C ARG A 32 -4.61 -7.65 8.69
N THR A 33 -5.79 -8.18 8.37
CA THR A 33 -6.25 -8.25 6.98
C THR A 33 -6.70 -6.86 6.54
N THR A 34 -6.01 -6.26 5.57
CA THR A 34 -6.40 -4.97 4.98
C THR A 34 -7.13 -5.25 3.67
N ILE A 35 -8.37 -4.82 3.56
CA ILE A 35 -9.09 -4.85 2.27
C ILE A 35 -8.40 -3.85 1.35
N ILE A 36 -7.71 -4.36 0.33
CA ILE A 36 -7.02 -3.53 -0.66
C ILE A 36 -8.09 -2.93 -1.59
N SER A 37 -8.18 -1.60 -1.62
CA SER A 37 -9.07 -0.89 -2.54
C SER A 37 -8.79 -1.23 -4.01
N GLN A 38 -9.83 -1.12 -4.84
CA GLN A 38 -9.70 -1.29 -6.30
C GLN A 38 -8.66 -0.34 -6.92
N SER A 39 -8.58 0.91 -6.45
CA SER A 39 -7.61 1.89 -6.93
C SER A 39 -6.17 1.45 -6.61
N ALA A 40 -5.93 0.91 -5.41
CA ALA A 40 -4.62 0.40 -5.03
C ALA A 40 -4.25 -0.85 -5.85
N GLN A 41 -5.18 -1.77 -6.08
CA GLN A 41 -4.95 -2.95 -6.92
C GLN A 41 -4.57 -2.55 -8.35
N MET A 42 -5.30 -1.62 -8.95
CA MET A 42 -5.02 -1.16 -10.31
C MET A 42 -3.66 -0.44 -10.38
N ARG A 43 -3.36 0.42 -9.41
CA ARG A 43 -2.05 1.10 -9.30
C ARG A 43 -0.88 0.12 -9.26
N GLN A 44 -1.01 -0.93 -8.46
CA GLN A 44 0.01 -1.98 -8.34
C GLN A 44 0.16 -2.78 -9.64
N LYS A 45 -0.94 -3.15 -10.29
CA LYS A 45 -0.91 -3.81 -11.60
C LYS A 45 -0.26 -2.97 -12.69
N ALA A 46 -0.44 -1.65 -12.63
CA ALA A 46 0.15 -0.69 -13.56
C ALA A 46 1.59 -0.29 -13.20
N ASN A 47 2.13 -0.80 -12.08
CA ASN A 47 3.43 -0.42 -11.53
C ASN A 47 3.63 1.10 -11.38
N LEU A 48 2.58 1.80 -10.95
CA LEU A 48 2.58 3.25 -10.77
C LEU A 48 2.76 3.68 -9.31
N SER A 49 3.39 4.83 -9.12
CA SER A 49 3.31 5.56 -7.85
C SER A 49 1.92 6.19 -7.67
N GLN A 50 1.57 6.54 -6.42
CA GLN A 50 0.31 7.25 -6.15
C GLN A 50 0.26 8.58 -6.91
N HIS A 51 1.39 9.28 -7.05
CA HIS A 51 1.46 10.53 -7.78
C HIS A 51 1.20 10.34 -9.28
N GLN A 52 1.82 9.34 -9.89
CA GLN A 52 1.63 9.04 -11.31
C GLN A 52 0.18 8.68 -11.62
N LEU A 53 -0.42 7.82 -10.79
CA LEU A 53 -1.82 7.45 -10.98
C LEU A 53 -2.77 8.63 -10.75
N ALA A 54 -2.54 9.44 -9.73
CA ALA A 54 -3.38 10.60 -9.46
C ALA A 54 -3.34 11.60 -10.64
N LYS A 55 -2.14 11.83 -11.22
CA LYS A 55 -1.97 12.63 -12.43
C LYS A 55 -2.77 12.05 -13.60
N ALA A 56 -2.67 10.75 -13.86
CA ALA A 56 -3.41 10.08 -14.94
C ALA A 56 -4.93 10.17 -14.75
N LEU A 57 -5.42 10.11 -13.51
CA LEU A 57 -6.86 10.22 -13.22
C LEU A 57 -7.36 11.67 -13.13
N GLY A 58 -6.46 12.67 -13.19
CA GLY A 58 -6.83 14.07 -13.01
C GLY A 58 -7.32 14.41 -11.60
N VAL A 59 -6.86 13.67 -10.58
CA VAL A 59 -7.25 13.88 -9.17
C VAL A 59 -6.04 14.24 -8.32
N SER A 60 -6.29 14.82 -7.14
CA SER A 60 -5.20 15.05 -6.18
C SER A 60 -4.67 13.73 -5.61
N VAL A 61 -3.38 13.69 -5.26
CA VAL A 61 -2.77 12.54 -4.54
C VAL A 61 -3.50 12.27 -3.23
N HIS A 62 -3.97 13.32 -2.55
CA HIS A 62 -4.77 13.20 -1.34
C HIS A 62 -6.10 12.46 -1.59
N THR A 63 -6.79 12.78 -2.68
CA THR A 63 -8.02 12.08 -3.11
C THR A 63 -7.74 10.60 -3.36
N LEU A 64 -6.70 10.28 -4.12
CA LEU A 64 -6.32 8.90 -4.39
C LEU A 64 -5.98 8.14 -3.10
N LYS A 65 -5.21 8.77 -2.20
CA LYS A 65 -4.85 8.18 -0.89
C LYS A 65 -6.09 7.91 -0.03
N SER A 66 -7.05 8.83 -0.02
CA SER A 66 -8.33 8.68 0.70
C SER A 66 -9.15 7.50 0.16
N TRP A 67 -9.13 7.28 -1.16
CA TRP A 67 -9.72 6.08 -1.78
C TRP A 67 -8.95 4.82 -1.42
N GLU A 68 -7.61 4.87 -1.48
CA GLU A 68 -6.79 3.70 -1.20
C GLU A 68 -6.90 3.20 0.23
N GLN A 69 -7.11 4.13 1.17
CA GLN A 69 -7.31 3.87 2.60
C GLN A 69 -8.77 3.59 2.98
N GLY A 70 -9.71 3.67 2.04
CA GLY A 70 -11.13 3.44 2.29
C GLY A 70 -11.84 4.55 3.08
N GLN A 71 -11.21 5.72 3.24
CA GLN A 71 -11.83 6.88 3.89
C GLN A 71 -12.92 7.52 3.02
N ARG A 72 -12.77 7.44 1.69
CA ARG A 72 -13.75 7.90 0.71
C ARG A 72 -13.86 6.88 -0.42
N ASN A 73 -14.99 6.90 -1.12
CA ASN A 73 -15.17 6.11 -2.33
C ASN A 73 -15.01 6.98 -3.58
N PRO A 74 -14.51 6.42 -4.70
CA PRO A 74 -14.54 7.10 -5.99
C PRO A 74 -15.98 7.39 -6.41
N SER A 75 -16.19 8.54 -7.08
CA SER A 75 -17.48 8.88 -7.68
C SER A 75 -17.87 7.84 -8.75
N GLY A 76 -19.15 7.83 -9.18
CA GLY A 76 -19.63 6.88 -10.19
C GLY A 76 -18.76 6.88 -11.46
N SER A 77 -18.46 8.06 -12.01
CA SER A 77 -17.60 8.20 -13.19
C SER A 77 -16.16 7.77 -12.94
N ALA A 78 -15.59 8.10 -11.77
CA ALA A 78 -14.25 7.68 -11.40
C ALA A 78 -14.16 6.16 -11.23
N ARG A 79 -15.22 5.52 -10.71
CA ARG A 79 -15.30 4.07 -10.59
C ARG A 79 -15.35 3.38 -11.94
N VAL A 80 -16.17 3.89 -12.86
CA VAL A 80 -16.22 3.40 -14.25
C VAL A 80 -14.85 3.53 -14.92
N LEU A 81 -14.15 4.64 -14.69
CA LEU A 81 -12.78 4.81 -15.21
C LEU A 81 -11.82 3.79 -14.60
N LEU A 82 -11.86 3.56 -13.29
CA LEU A 82 -11.04 2.54 -12.62
C LEU A 82 -11.35 1.13 -13.14
N ASP A 83 -12.61 0.80 -13.38
CA ASP A 83 -13.04 -0.47 -13.98
C ASP A 83 -12.50 -0.63 -15.41
N LEU A 84 -12.58 0.43 -16.21
CA LEU A 84 -12.06 0.45 -17.58
C LEU A 84 -10.54 0.25 -17.59
N LEU A 85 -9.80 1.00 -16.76
CA LEU A 85 -8.35 0.89 -16.65
C LEU A 85 -7.91 -0.46 -16.09
N ALA A 86 -8.69 -1.06 -15.20
CA ALA A 86 -8.44 -2.42 -14.72
C ALA A 86 -8.58 -3.48 -15.82
N LYS A 87 -9.48 -3.27 -16.80
CA LYS A 87 -9.65 -4.15 -17.97
C LYS A 87 -8.65 -3.85 -19.08
N ARG A 88 -8.19 -2.60 -19.19
CA ARG A 88 -7.36 -2.07 -20.28
C ARG A 88 -6.21 -1.22 -19.72
N PRO A 89 -5.20 -1.84 -19.08
CA PRO A 89 -4.09 -1.11 -18.45
C PRO A 89 -3.25 -0.31 -19.46
N GLU A 90 -3.27 -0.67 -20.75
CA GLU A 90 -2.58 0.07 -21.83
C GLU A 90 -3.08 1.51 -21.99
N LEU A 91 -4.29 1.82 -21.50
CA LEU A 91 -4.87 3.17 -21.58
C LEU A 91 -4.25 4.15 -20.58
N ILE A 92 -3.58 3.65 -19.54
CA ILE A 92 -2.98 4.49 -18.49
C ILE A 92 -1.96 5.46 -19.09
N GLY A 93 -1.15 5.01 -20.05
CA GLY A 93 -0.19 5.88 -20.73
C GLY A 93 -0.83 6.97 -21.57
N LYS A 94 -2.06 6.76 -22.06
CA LYS A 94 -2.82 7.74 -22.87
C LYS A 94 -3.48 8.83 -22.04
N LEU A 95 -3.61 8.63 -20.73
CA LEU A 95 -4.17 9.61 -19.82
C LEU A 95 -3.15 10.68 -19.39
N THR A 96 -1.86 10.39 -19.51
CA THR A 96 -0.77 11.34 -19.30
C THR A 96 -0.63 12.26 -20.51
N THR A 97 -1.34 13.40 -20.50
CA THR A 97 -1.00 14.58 -21.31
C THR A 97 -0.01 15.46 -20.56
#